data_AF-A0AAW1KTC6-F1
#
_entry.id   AF-A0AAW1KTC6-F1
#
_cell.length_a   1.000
_cell.length_b   1.000
_cell.length_c   1.000
_cell.angle_alpha   90.00
_cell.angle_beta   90.00
_cell.angle_gamma   90.00
#
_symmetry.space_group_name_H-M   'P 1'
#
loop_
_entity.id
_entity.type
_entity.pdbx_description
1 polymer ?
#
loop_
_entity_poly.entity_id
_entity_poly.type
_entity_poly.pdbx_seq_one_letter_code
_entity_poly.pdbx_strand_id
1 'polypeptide(L)'
;MFKSIFNITKSIRSNYVTKVVKRAEISSIQDRSDISRFILKNTGTSTKHWKELREKLFAMSVNITNKNIDTFIIGSYTTENRYVEAKSYIDYLKEEKIKLNLATIGRCFKLHYLMYLEGLSTQKDEENILQMYDEVTKEYPMLDSITGENIIAGLSVTREWKKCFKIFQDLKISCIPNTLAYNSLISATFNHGECVTGWALFQEMIENNRLPSIKTYLTYLERIGHTKLSSLDDLLENVAFYNLPLHLTVAQKIINVTNGKSKITSISKEGVCKNCDKKLSRLELTASEFEQLKAAFFENVIIGRDVFHKTTPEELQRFRIFVENMEKFDVIVDGLNVLYSAGVKQPLHVQSTLLATVIAHFTKQRKKVLVLGRIHMERFPKRNWSFIAKNSTVFLINNISQDDPYLLYCGLHSGINTIIVTRDLMRSHLYLLKDKQHKLLFCRWLTQSRYHLVHADENKAIFKKPLPYMITPQKDGSFWHVPYVVETTSEKEPVYKWLCINS
;
A
#
# COMPACT_ATOMS: atom_id res chain seq x y z
N MET A 1 68.53 9.77 -24.77
CA MET A 1 67.54 9.03 -23.95
C MET A 1 66.34 9.87 -23.47
N PHE A 2 66.53 11.10 -22.99
CA PHE A 2 65.42 11.90 -22.42
C PHE A 2 64.33 12.40 -23.40
N LYS A 3 64.66 12.61 -24.69
CA LYS A 3 63.64 12.98 -25.71
C LYS A 3 62.66 11.85 -26.08
N SER A 4 63.06 10.58 -25.88
CA SER A 4 62.21 9.42 -26.18
C SER A 4 61.11 9.24 -25.12
N ILE A 5 61.46 9.41 -23.83
CA ILE A 5 60.52 9.26 -22.71
C ILE A 5 59.46 10.38 -22.71
N PHE A 6 59.84 11.60 -23.12
CA PHE A 6 58.90 12.72 -23.21
C PHE A 6 57.88 12.58 -24.36
N ASN A 7 58.26 11.94 -25.47
CA ASN A 7 57.33 11.67 -26.58
C ASN A 7 56.39 10.50 -26.27
N ILE A 8 56.84 9.50 -25.51
CA ILE A 8 55.99 8.39 -25.04
C ILE A 8 54.95 8.89 -24.04
N THR A 9 55.32 9.75 -23.09
CA THR A 9 54.36 10.32 -22.12
C THR A 9 53.37 11.29 -22.78
N LYS A 10 53.76 12.04 -23.82
CA LYS A 10 52.87 12.90 -24.60
C LYS A 10 51.90 12.11 -25.49
N SER A 11 52.34 10.99 -26.07
CA SER A 11 51.49 10.05 -26.82
C SER A 11 50.49 9.33 -25.91
N ILE A 12 50.91 8.92 -24.70
CA ILE A 12 50.03 8.30 -23.70
C ILE A 12 49.03 9.33 -23.16
N ARG A 13 49.44 10.56 -22.83
CA ARG A 13 48.52 11.64 -22.42
C ARG A 13 47.57 12.02 -23.54
N SER A 14 48.03 12.11 -24.79
CA SER A 14 47.17 12.37 -25.94
C SER A 14 46.14 11.26 -26.07
N ASN A 15 46.54 9.98 -26.14
CA ASN A 15 45.59 8.85 -26.22
C ASN A 15 44.65 8.74 -25.02
N TYR A 16 45.07 9.11 -23.81
CA TYR A 16 44.21 9.15 -22.62
C TYR A 16 43.22 10.32 -22.70
N VAL A 17 43.66 11.50 -23.14
CA VAL A 17 42.80 12.67 -23.34
C VAL A 17 41.85 12.45 -24.51
N THR A 18 42.25 11.82 -25.62
CA THR A 18 41.32 11.46 -26.72
C THR A 18 40.33 10.38 -26.31
N LYS A 19 40.70 9.43 -25.43
CA LYS A 19 39.76 8.46 -24.82
C LYS A 19 38.81 9.11 -23.83
N VAL A 20 39.28 10.10 -23.06
CA VAL A 20 38.48 10.84 -22.07
C VAL A 20 37.56 11.84 -22.76
N VAL A 21 38.00 12.49 -23.84
CA VAL A 21 37.22 13.44 -24.65
C VAL A 21 36.19 12.69 -25.52
N LYS A 22 36.56 11.56 -26.16
CA LYS A 22 35.56 10.67 -26.80
C LYS A 22 34.58 10.03 -25.79
N ARG A 23 34.98 9.84 -24.53
CA ARG A 23 34.07 9.42 -23.43
C ARG A 23 33.18 10.55 -22.93
N ALA A 24 33.62 11.80 -23.01
CA ALA A 24 32.83 12.96 -22.61
C ALA A 24 31.70 13.27 -23.61
N GLU A 25 31.92 13.01 -24.91
CA GLU A 25 30.91 13.21 -25.96
C GLU A 25 29.78 12.14 -25.96
N ILE A 26 29.96 11.01 -25.24
CA ILE A 26 28.95 9.94 -25.11
C ILE A 26 28.11 10.10 -23.81
N SER A 27 28.37 11.15 -23.01
CA SER A 27 27.80 11.30 -21.66
C SER A 27 26.36 11.84 -21.57
N SER A 28 25.55 11.72 -22.62
CA SER A 28 24.18 12.27 -22.63
C SER A 28 23.13 11.38 -21.96
N ILE A 29 23.48 10.19 -21.48
CA ILE A 29 22.54 9.21 -20.90
C ILE A 29 23.10 8.69 -19.56
N GLN A 30 22.74 9.37 -18.46
CA GLN A 30 23.09 8.95 -17.10
C GLN A 30 21.90 8.38 -16.31
N ASP A 31 20.66 8.60 -16.78
CA ASP A 31 19.46 8.17 -16.06
C ASP A 31 19.09 6.71 -16.38
N ARG A 32 18.64 5.98 -15.37
CA ARG A 32 18.15 4.60 -15.46
C ARG A 32 16.98 4.50 -16.46
N SER A 33 16.17 5.54 -16.58
CA SER A 33 15.08 5.63 -17.56
C SER A 33 15.59 5.59 -19.00
N ASP A 34 16.73 6.22 -19.27
CA ASP A 34 17.28 6.33 -20.62
C ASP A 34 17.93 5.02 -21.05
N ILE A 35 18.61 4.33 -20.12
CA ILE A 35 19.11 2.97 -20.32
C ILE A 35 17.94 2.03 -20.65
N SER A 36 16.85 2.10 -19.88
CA SER A 36 15.67 1.27 -20.14
C SER A 36 15.09 1.55 -21.53
N ARG A 37 14.92 2.83 -21.89
CA ARG A 37 14.42 3.23 -23.21
C ARG A 37 15.33 2.74 -24.34
N PHE A 38 16.65 2.76 -24.15
CA PHE A 38 17.59 2.24 -25.13
C PHE A 38 17.45 0.73 -25.32
N ILE A 39 17.36 -0.05 -24.23
CA ILE A 39 17.14 -1.50 -24.29
C ILE A 39 15.86 -1.80 -25.07
N LEU A 40 14.77 -1.11 -24.75
CA LEU A 40 13.47 -1.35 -25.35
C LEU A 40 13.41 -0.98 -26.84
N LYS A 41 14.22 -0.03 -27.31
CA LYS A 41 14.33 0.31 -28.73
C LYS A 41 15.12 -0.72 -29.55
N ASN A 42 15.99 -1.50 -28.91
CA ASN A 42 16.82 -2.50 -29.59
C ASN A 42 16.13 -3.86 -29.57
N THR A 43 15.09 -4.00 -30.40
CA THR A 43 14.26 -5.19 -30.46
C THR A 43 14.86 -6.26 -31.38
N GLY A 44 15.35 -7.35 -30.79
CA GLY A 44 15.91 -8.48 -31.53
C GLY A 44 16.12 -9.66 -30.57
N THR A 45 16.17 -10.87 -31.12
CA THR A 45 16.24 -12.12 -30.33
C THR A 45 17.41 -13.01 -30.71
N SER A 46 18.26 -12.59 -31.66
CA SER A 46 19.40 -13.38 -32.11
C SER A 46 20.60 -13.24 -31.16
N THR A 47 21.45 -14.27 -31.11
CA THR A 47 22.70 -14.27 -30.34
C THR A 47 23.59 -13.07 -30.70
N LYS A 48 23.67 -12.73 -31.99
CA LYS A 48 24.44 -11.57 -32.47
C LYS A 48 23.87 -10.27 -31.91
N HIS A 49 22.54 -10.12 -31.95
CA HIS A 49 21.85 -8.95 -31.39
C HIS A 49 22.13 -8.80 -29.89
N TRP A 50 22.06 -9.88 -29.11
CA TRP A 50 22.31 -9.83 -27.68
C TRP A 50 23.75 -9.46 -27.33
N LYS A 51 24.73 -9.97 -28.10
CA LYS A 51 26.14 -9.58 -27.97
C LYS A 51 26.33 -8.08 -28.25
N GLU A 52 25.80 -7.59 -29.37
CA GLU A 52 25.88 -6.17 -29.72
C GLU A 52 25.18 -5.26 -28.70
N LEU A 53 24.03 -5.69 -28.16
CA LEU A 53 23.32 -4.94 -27.13
C LEU A 53 24.16 -4.81 -25.86
N ARG A 54 24.80 -5.90 -25.42
CA ARG A 54 25.68 -5.88 -24.23
C ARG A 54 26.87 -4.96 -24.42
N GLU A 55 27.52 -5.02 -25.58
CA GLU A 55 28.65 -4.15 -25.91
C GLU A 55 28.25 -2.67 -25.92
N LYS A 56 27.12 -2.34 -26.58
CA LYS A 56 26.59 -0.97 -26.62
C LYS A 56 26.26 -0.45 -25.23
N LEU A 57 25.60 -1.26 -24.40
CA LEU A 57 25.25 -0.88 -23.02
C LEU A 57 26.49 -0.64 -22.16
N PHE A 58 27.50 -1.50 -22.29
CA PHE A 58 28.77 -1.36 -21.57
C PHE A 58 29.54 -0.10 -21.99
N ALA A 59 29.45 0.28 -23.28
CA ALA A 59 30.06 1.52 -23.79
C ALA A 59 29.26 2.79 -23.40
N MET A 60 27.94 2.68 -23.27
CA MET A 60 27.03 3.81 -23.09
C MET A 60 26.96 4.33 -21.65
N SER A 61 27.18 3.49 -20.63
CA SER A 61 27.03 3.90 -19.23
C SER A 61 28.10 3.35 -18.31
N VAL A 62 28.69 4.23 -17.50
CA VAL A 62 29.67 3.85 -16.45
C VAL A 62 29.02 3.02 -15.34
N ASN A 63 27.69 3.12 -15.18
CA ASN A 63 26.95 2.39 -14.14
C ASN A 63 26.63 0.94 -14.56
N ILE A 64 26.80 0.60 -15.83
CA ILE A 64 26.62 -0.77 -16.34
C ILE A 64 27.95 -1.50 -16.27
N THR A 65 27.97 -2.63 -15.57
CA THR A 65 29.13 -3.49 -15.38
C THR A 65 28.78 -4.90 -15.84
N ASN A 66 29.80 -5.73 -16.07
CA ASN A 66 29.61 -7.16 -16.37
C ASN A 66 28.83 -7.91 -15.27
N LYS A 67 28.72 -7.36 -14.06
CA LYS A 67 27.97 -7.95 -12.96
C LYS A 67 26.49 -7.55 -12.92
N ASN A 68 26.10 -6.42 -13.52
CA ASN A 68 24.72 -5.94 -13.40
C ASN A 68 23.98 -5.84 -14.76
N ILE A 69 24.71 -5.92 -15.87
CA ILE A 69 24.18 -5.72 -17.22
C ILE A 69 22.99 -6.65 -17.51
N ASP A 70 23.13 -7.93 -17.18
CA ASP A 70 22.09 -8.93 -17.46
C ASP A 70 20.83 -8.67 -16.59
N THR A 71 21.03 -8.28 -15.33
CA THR A 71 19.94 -7.89 -14.41
C THR A 71 19.18 -6.66 -14.93
N PHE A 72 19.87 -5.69 -15.52
CA PHE A 72 19.26 -4.50 -16.13
C PHE A 72 18.44 -4.85 -17.38
N ILE A 73 19.00 -5.67 -18.28
CA ILE A 73 18.31 -6.07 -19.52
C ILE A 73 17.02 -6.82 -19.21
N ILE A 74 17.09 -7.88 -18.39
CA ILE A 74 15.90 -8.65 -17.98
C ILE A 74 14.92 -7.72 -17.25
N GLY A 75 15.44 -6.87 -16.37
CA GLY A 75 14.62 -5.96 -15.59
C GLY A 75 13.85 -4.93 -16.42
N SER A 76 14.47 -4.35 -17.44
CA SER A 76 13.83 -3.39 -18.35
C SER A 76 12.71 -4.03 -19.15
N TYR A 77 12.95 -5.20 -19.75
CA TYR A 77 11.90 -5.92 -20.49
C TYR A 77 10.76 -6.37 -19.57
N THR A 78 11.09 -6.87 -18.37
CA THR A 78 10.07 -7.33 -17.40
C THR A 78 9.17 -6.18 -16.92
N THR A 79 9.73 -4.98 -16.74
CA THR A 79 8.97 -3.80 -16.24
C THR A 79 7.97 -3.30 -17.28
N GLU A 80 8.26 -3.49 -18.57
CA GLU A 80 7.42 -3.07 -19.69
C GLU A 80 6.59 -4.23 -20.27
N ASN A 81 6.43 -5.33 -19.52
CA ASN A 81 5.65 -6.51 -19.90
C ASN A 81 6.10 -7.20 -21.20
N ARG A 82 7.37 -7.03 -21.59
CA ARG A 82 7.99 -7.65 -22.78
C ARG A 82 8.66 -8.98 -22.43
N TYR A 83 7.84 -9.92 -21.98
CA TYR A 83 8.32 -11.16 -21.37
C TYR A 83 8.99 -12.12 -22.38
N VAL A 84 8.55 -12.10 -23.64
CA VAL A 84 9.11 -12.96 -24.70
C VAL A 84 10.56 -12.60 -25.01
N GLU A 85 10.85 -11.30 -25.10
CA GLU A 85 12.21 -10.79 -25.32
C GLU A 85 13.10 -11.04 -24.10
N ALA A 86 12.56 -10.85 -22.89
CA ALA A 86 13.28 -11.18 -21.66
C ALA A 86 13.66 -12.68 -21.61
N LYS A 87 12.75 -13.57 -22.01
CA LYS A 87 13.01 -15.02 -22.08
C LYS A 87 14.07 -15.35 -23.13
N SER A 88 13.96 -14.78 -24.34
CA SER A 88 14.97 -14.97 -25.39
C SER A 88 16.36 -14.55 -24.93
N TYR A 89 16.47 -13.49 -24.12
CA TYR A 89 17.75 -13.08 -23.54
C TYR A 89 18.28 -14.09 -22.51
N ILE A 90 17.42 -14.68 -21.66
CA ILE A 90 17.82 -15.75 -20.73
C ILE A 90 18.30 -16.99 -21.49
N ASP A 91 17.59 -17.37 -22.56
CA ASP A 91 17.98 -18.51 -23.41
C ASP A 91 19.38 -18.27 -24.00
N TYR A 92 19.65 -17.05 -24.49
CA TYR A 92 20.99 -16.63 -24.92
C TYR A 92 22.06 -16.78 -23.81
N LEU A 93 21.76 -16.36 -22.58
CA LEU A 93 22.71 -16.48 -21.47
C LEU A 93 23.03 -17.95 -21.15
N LYS A 94 22.02 -18.83 -21.26
CA LYS A 94 22.19 -20.28 -21.07
C LYS A 94 22.99 -20.93 -22.20
N GLU A 95 22.68 -20.60 -23.46
CA GLU A 95 23.37 -21.13 -24.64
C GLU A 95 24.87 -20.76 -24.63
N GLU A 96 25.19 -19.52 -24.26
CA GLU A 96 26.58 -19.05 -24.13
C GLU A 96 27.24 -19.44 -22.80
N LYS A 97 26.54 -20.21 -21.95
CA LYS A 97 27.01 -20.70 -20.64
C LYS A 97 27.55 -19.58 -19.74
N ILE A 98 26.89 -18.42 -19.76
CA ILE A 98 27.28 -17.27 -18.95
C ILE A 98 26.86 -17.54 -17.50
N LYS A 99 27.82 -17.54 -16.57
CA LYS A 99 27.53 -17.73 -15.14
C LYS A 99 26.66 -16.57 -14.62
N LEU A 100 25.45 -16.89 -14.21
CA LEU A 100 24.51 -15.92 -13.63
C LEU A 100 24.89 -15.64 -12.18
N ASN A 101 24.79 -14.37 -11.77
CA ASN A 101 24.87 -14.00 -10.37
C ASN A 101 23.48 -14.11 -9.71
N LEU A 102 23.47 -14.07 -8.37
CA LEU A 102 22.27 -14.25 -7.56
C LEU A 102 21.14 -13.26 -7.90
N ALA A 103 21.47 -11.99 -8.17
CA ALA A 103 20.48 -10.97 -8.53
C ALA A 103 19.83 -11.24 -9.89
N THR A 104 20.62 -11.67 -10.88
CA THR A 104 20.11 -12.09 -12.19
C THR A 104 19.25 -13.34 -12.06
N ILE A 105 19.65 -14.32 -11.24
CA ILE A 105 18.84 -15.51 -10.99
C ILE A 105 17.49 -15.14 -10.37
N GLY A 106 17.47 -14.29 -9.34
CA GLY A 106 16.23 -13.78 -8.76
C GLY A 106 15.32 -13.12 -9.81
N ARG A 107 15.88 -12.33 -10.74
CA ARG A 107 15.10 -11.74 -11.86
C ARG A 107 14.51 -12.81 -12.78
N CYS A 108 15.23 -13.88 -13.07
CA CYS A 108 14.71 -14.99 -13.89
C CYS A 108 13.50 -15.66 -13.23
N PHE A 109 13.55 -15.97 -11.93
CA PHE A 109 12.39 -16.52 -11.21
C PHE A 109 11.19 -15.59 -11.27
N LYS A 110 11.41 -14.28 -11.06
CA LYS A 110 10.35 -13.27 -11.18
C LYS A 110 9.76 -13.21 -12.59
N LEU A 111 10.60 -13.28 -13.63
CA LEU A 111 10.13 -13.30 -15.02
C LEU A 111 9.25 -14.52 -15.27
N HIS A 112 9.70 -15.72 -14.88
CA HIS A 112 8.93 -16.95 -15.07
C HIS A 112 7.58 -16.90 -14.36
N TYR A 113 7.53 -16.34 -13.14
CA TYR A 113 6.26 -16.08 -12.45
C TYR A 113 5.33 -15.16 -13.26
N LEU A 114 5.84 -14.03 -13.77
CA LEU A 114 5.03 -13.09 -14.58
C LEU A 114 4.57 -13.72 -15.90
N MET A 115 5.43 -14.48 -16.57
CA MET A 115 5.06 -15.26 -17.75
C MET A 115 3.93 -16.25 -17.49
N TYR A 116 3.97 -16.94 -16.34
CA TYR A 116 2.89 -17.82 -15.93
C TYR A 116 1.57 -17.07 -15.74
N LEU A 117 1.62 -15.88 -15.12
CA LEU A 117 0.42 -15.06 -14.92
C LEU A 117 -0.25 -14.65 -16.25
N GLU A 118 0.55 -14.42 -17.30
CA GLU A 118 0.06 -14.10 -18.65
C GLU A 118 -0.26 -15.34 -19.51
N GLY A 119 -0.16 -16.56 -18.96
CA GLY A 119 -0.40 -17.79 -19.71
C GLY A 119 0.66 -18.10 -20.78
N LEU A 120 1.87 -17.53 -20.66
CA LEU A 120 2.99 -17.72 -21.59
C LEU A 120 3.97 -18.83 -21.14
N SER A 121 3.72 -19.46 -19.99
CA SER A 121 4.60 -20.48 -19.42
C SER A 121 4.40 -21.85 -20.08
N THR A 122 5.50 -22.57 -20.28
CA THR A 122 5.52 -23.93 -20.83
C THR A 122 6.04 -24.94 -19.80
N GLN A 123 5.88 -26.24 -20.05
CA GLN A 123 6.48 -27.28 -19.20
C GLN A 123 8.00 -27.16 -19.11
N LYS A 124 8.67 -26.80 -20.21
CA LYS A 124 10.12 -26.53 -20.23
C LYS A 124 10.50 -25.37 -19.30
N ASP A 125 9.63 -24.36 -19.17
CA ASP A 125 9.85 -23.26 -18.25
C ASP A 125 9.75 -23.72 -16.79
N GLU A 126 8.81 -24.61 -16.47
CA GLU A 126 8.73 -25.22 -15.13
C GLU A 126 9.99 -26.03 -14.79
N GLU A 127 10.44 -26.89 -15.71
CA GLU A 127 11.67 -27.68 -15.55
C GLU A 127 12.90 -26.78 -15.35
N ASN A 128 12.97 -25.67 -16.10
CA ASN A 128 14.01 -24.66 -15.93
C ASN A 128 14.00 -24.03 -14.53
N ILE A 129 12.82 -23.69 -13.99
CA ILE A 129 12.68 -23.11 -12.65
C ILE A 129 13.20 -24.10 -11.59
N LEU A 130 12.80 -25.37 -11.70
CA LEU A 130 13.21 -26.42 -10.75
C LEU A 130 14.72 -26.67 -10.80
N GLN A 131 15.29 -26.76 -12.00
CA GLN A 131 16.74 -26.89 -12.18
C GLN A 131 17.50 -25.70 -11.55
N MET A 132 17.07 -24.47 -11.85
CA MET A 132 17.69 -23.27 -11.30
C MET A 132 17.60 -23.23 -9.76
N TYR A 133 16.48 -23.71 -9.20
CA TYR A 133 16.32 -23.77 -7.76
C TYR A 133 17.30 -24.76 -7.11
N ASP A 134 17.46 -25.95 -7.69
CA ASP A 134 18.39 -26.96 -7.19
C ASP A 134 19.85 -26.49 -7.30
N GLU A 135 20.20 -25.76 -8.36
CA GLU A 135 21.53 -25.16 -8.52
C GLU A 135 21.80 -24.07 -7.46
N VAL A 136 20.85 -23.15 -7.28
CA VAL A 136 20.99 -22.04 -6.31
C VAL A 136 21.09 -22.55 -4.89
N THR A 137 20.25 -23.51 -4.49
CA THR A 137 20.24 -24.01 -3.11
C THR A 137 21.45 -24.87 -2.77
N LYS A 138 22.14 -25.43 -3.78
CA LYS A 138 23.45 -26.09 -3.61
C LYS A 138 24.58 -25.08 -3.43
N GLU A 139 24.59 -23.99 -4.19
CA GLU A 139 25.66 -22.98 -4.13
C GLU A 139 25.48 -21.99 -2.97
N TYR A 140 24.24 -21.66 -2.60
CA TYR A 140 23.90 -20.63 -1.61
C TYR A 140 22.96 -21.19 -0.53
N PRO A 141 23.50 -21.59 0.65
CA PRO A 141 22.69 -22.10 1.76
C PRO A 141 21.77 -21.05 2.39
N MET A 142 22.12 -19.76 2.28
CA MET A 142 21.29 -18.64 2.71
C MET A 142 21.11 -17.65 1.56
N LEU A 143 19.89 -17.13 1.43
CA LEU A 143 19.49 -16.20 0.39
C LEU A 143 19.18 -14.84 1.01
N ASP A 144 19.51 -13.76 0.28
CA ASP A 144 19.02 -12.44 0.63
C ASP A 144 17.50 -12.34 0.41
N SER A 145 16.87 -11.35 1.04
CA SER A 145 15.42 -11.18 1.01
C SER A 145 14.86 -11.07 -0.41
N ILE A 146 15.50 -10.26 -1.27
CA ILE A 146 15.02 -10.01 -2.63
C ILE A 146 15.09 -11.29 -3.47
N THR A 147 16.21 -12.01 -3.38
CA THR A 147 16.37 -13.26 -4.12
C THR A 147 15.39 -14.33 -3.63
N GLY A 148 15.29 -14.53 -2.31
CA GLY A 148 14.36 -15.51 -1.71
C GLY A 148 12.91 -15.23 -2.08
N GLU A 149 12.48 -13.97 -2.04
CA GLU A 149 11.11 -13.56 -2.41
C GLU A 149 10.80 -13.83 -3.88
N ASN A 150 11.76 -13.60 -4.79
CA ASN A 150 11.59 -13.91 -6.20
C ASN A 150 11.58 -15.42 -6.45
N ILE A 151 12.41 -16.20 -5.75
CA ILE A 151 12.42 -17.66 -5.84
C ILE A 151 11.07 -18.23 -5.41
N ILE A 152 10.49 -17.73 -4.32
CA ILE A 152 9.12 -18.10 -3.91
C ILE A 152 8.12 -17.80 -5.02
N ALA A 153 8.21 -16.64 -5.66
CA ALA A 153 7.32 -16.30 -6.77
C ALA A 153 7.43 -17.33 -7.91
N GLY A 154 8.64 -17.64 -8.39
CA GLY A 154 8.80 -18.60 -9.48
C GLY A 154 8.47 -20.04 -9.09
N LEU A 155 8.80 -20.50 -7.88
CA LEU A 155 8.43 -21.84 -7.42
C LEU A 155 6.92 -22.01 -7.19
N SER A 156 6.22 -20.93 -6.83
CA SER A 156 4.78 -20.96 -6.52
C SER A 156 3.90 -21.44 -7.68
N VAL A 157 4.43 -21.37 -8.90
CA VAL A 157 3.74 -21.75 -10.15
C VAL A 157 4.21 -23.09 -10.71
N THR A 158 4.94 -23.87 -9.90
CA THR A 158 5.44 -25.20 -10.26
C THR A 158 4.74 -26.31 -9.47
N ARG A 159 4.90 -27.56 -9.90
CA ARG A 159 4.45 -28.75 -9.16
C ARG A 159 5.09 -28.88 -7.77
N GLU A 160 6.24 -28.26 -7.54
CA GLU A 160 6.97 -28.32 -6.27
C GLU A 160 6.78 -27.05 -5.41
N TRP A 161 5.67 -26.35 -5.58
CA TRP A 161 5.32 -25.13 -4.84
C TRP A 161 5.45 -25.26 -3.31
N LYS A 162 5.34 -26.46 -2.74
CA LYS A 162 5.53 -26.69 -1.29
C LYS A 162 6.93 -26.33 -0.81
N LYS A 163 7.95 -26.38 -1.69
CA LYS A 163 9.32 -25.91 -1.38
C LYS A 163 9.34 -24.43 -0.99
N CYS A 164 8.36 -23.63 -1.43
CA CYS A 164 8.23 -22.23 -1.04
C CYS A 164 8.13 -22.04 0.48
N PHE A 165 7.48 -22.95 1.21
CA PHE A 165 7.33 -22.81 2.67
C PHE A 165 8.66 -22.79 3.39
N LYS A 166 9.63 -23.61 2.96
CA LYS A 166 10.97 -23.61 3.55
C LYS A 166 11.63 -22.24 3.38
N ILE A 167 11.71 -21.74 2.15
CA ILE A 167 12.31 -20.43 1.86
C ILE A 167 11.56 -19.32 2.59
N PHE A 168 10.24 -19.42 2.68
CA PHE A 168 9.41 -18.43 3.37
C PHE A 168 9.70 -18.38 4.87
N GLN A 169 9.90 -19.53 5.52
CA GLN A 169 10.31 -19.59 6.93
C GLN A 169 11.75 -19.07 7.11
N ASP A 170 12.67 -19.42 6.22
CA ASP A 170 14.04 -18.92 6.24
C ASP A 170 14.09 -17.39 6.14
N LEU A 171 13.23 -16.79 5.29
CA LEU A 171 13.09 -15.34 5.17
C LEU A 171 12.59 -14.70 6.47
N LYS A 172 11.62 -15.32 7.15
CA LYS A 172 11.04 -14.81 8.41
C LYS A 172 12.05 -14.71 9.55
N ILE A 173 13.17 -15.44 9.47
CA ILE A 173 14.25 -15.34 10.46
C ILE A 173 14.94 -13.96 10.39
N SER A 174 15.04 -13.38 9.19
CA SER A 174 15.83 -12.16 8.95
C SER A 174 15.02 -10.94 8.53
N CYS A 175 13.80 -11.14 8.01
CA CYS A 175 12.96 -10.05 7.50
C CYS A 175 11.47 -10.41 7.49
N ILE A 176 10.62 -9.40 7.29
CA ILE A 176 9.19 -9.60 6.99
C ILE A 176 9.05 -9.76 5.47
N PRO A 177 8.57 -10.91 4.96
CA PRO A 177 8.43 -11.12 3.52
C PRO A 177 7.58 -10.05 2.84
N ASN A 178 7.92 -9.70 1.61
CA ASN A 178 7.22 -8.68 0.85
C ASN A 178 5.85 -9.13 0.31
N THR A 179 5.13 -8.18 -0.26
CA THR A 179 3.82 -8.40 -0.91
C THR A 179 3.86 -9.45 -2.03
N LEU A 180 4.96 -9.56 -2.78
CA LEU A 180 5.08 -10.55 -3.86
C LEU A 180 5.11 -11.97 -3.29
N ALA A 181 6.00 -12.24 -2.33
CA ALA A 181 6.18 -13.58 -1.75
C ALA A 181 4.89 -14.09 -1.10
N TYR A 182 4.22 -13.25 -0.29
CA TYR A 182 2.91 -13.58 0.30
C TYR A 182 1.88 -13.91 -0.77
N ASN A 183 1.66 -13.01 -1.75
CA ASN A 183 0.62 -13.21 -2.77
C ASN A 183 0.87 -14.44 -3.64
N SER A 184 2.13 -14.69 -4.01
CA SER A 184 2.53 -15.88 -4.78
C SER A 184 2.25 -17.16 -4.01
N LEU A 185 2.68 -17.24 -2.74
CA LEU A 185 2.45 -18.43 -1.92
C LEU A 185 0.97 -18.65 -1.60
N ILE A 186 0.21 -17.60 -1.25
CA ILE A 186 -1.24 -17.69 -1.04
C ILE A 186 -1.93 -18.17 -2.31
N SER A 187 -1.59 -17.61 -3.48
CA SER A 187 -2.17 -18.06 -4.76
C SER A 187 -1.87 -19.54 -5.04
N ALA A 188 -0.65 -20.00 -4.76
CA ALA A 188 -0.30 -21.41 -4.89
C ALA A 188 -1.14 -22.32 -3.98
N THR A 189 -1.30 -21.94 -2.70
CA THR A 189 -2.12 -22.71 -1.75
C THR A 189 -3.58 -22.81 -2.21
N PHE A 190 -4.17 -21.70 -2.70
CA PHE A 190 -5.53 -21.70 -3.23
C PHE A 190 -5.66 -22.56 -4.48
N ASN A 191 -4.74 -22.45 -5.45
CA ASN A 191 -4.75 -23.27 -6.65
C ASN A 191 -4.72 -24.78 -6.34
N HIS A 192 -3.98 -25.17 -5.31
CA HIS A 192 -3.88 -26.57 -4.89
C HIS A 192 -4.97 -27.00 -3.89
N GLY A 193 -5.91 -26.10 -3.55
CA GLY A 193 -7.05 -26.40 -2.67
C GLY A 193 -6.72 -26.42 -1.16
N GLU A 194 -5.53 -26.00 -0.75
CA GLU A 194 -5.14 -25.86 0.65
C GLU A 194 -5.66 -24.53 1.23
N CYS A 195 -6.98 -24.32 1.19
CA CYS A 195 -7.63 -23.04 1.50
C CYS A 195 -7.40 -22.58 2.95
N VAL A 196 -7.37 -23.51 3.91
CA VAL A 196 -7.13 -23.18 5.33
C VAL A 196 -5.75 -22.51 5.50
N THR A 197 -4.71 -23.12 4.92
CA THR A 197 -3.35 -22.57 4.90
C THR A 197 -3.30 -21.23 4.16
N GLY A 198 -3.99 -21.12 3.02
CA GLY A 198 -4.05 -19.88 2.26
C GLY A 198 -4.68 -18.72 3.02
N TRP A 199 -5.76 -18.98 3.76
CA TRP A 199 -6.39 -17.96 4.61
C TRP A 199 -5.54 -17.59 5.82
N ALA A 200 -4.82 -18.55 6.43
CA ALA A 200 -3.89 -18.26 7.51
C ALA A 200 -2.74 -17.33 7.03
N LEU A 201 -2.17 -17.61 5.86
CA LEU A 201 -1.15 -16.74 5.25
C LEU A 201 -1.70 -15.37 4.84
N PHE A 202 -2.96 -15.31 4.38
CA PHE A 202 -3.65 -14.06 4.07
C PHE A 202 -3.83 -13.17 5.30
N GLN A 203 -4.24 -13.76 6.43
CA GLN A 203 -4.31 -13.08 7.71
C GLN A 203 -2.93 -12.58 8.16
N GLU A 204 -1.91 -13.45 8.12
CA GLU A 204 -0.54 -13.10 8.49
C GLU A 204 0.00 -11.94 7.63
N MET A 205 -0.30 -11.94 6.33
CA MET A 205 0.07 -10.87 5.40
C MET A 205 -0.46 -9.51 5.86
N ILE A 206 -1.73 -9.45 6.25
CA ILE A 206 -2.40 -8.22 6.70
C ILE A 206 -1.85 -7.77 8.05
N GLU A 207 -1.63 -8.69 8.98
CA GLU A 207 -1.01 -8.41 10.28
C GLU A 207 0.41 -7.82 10.13
N ASN A 208 1.13 -8.24 9.10
CA ASN A 208 2.44 -7.71 8.71
C ASN A 208 2.39 -6.43 7.84
N ASN A 209 1.25 -5.72 7.80
CA ASN A 209 1.08 -4.48 7.03
C ASN A 209 1.30 -4.66 5.52
N ARG A 210 0.86 -5.79 4.97
CA ARG A 210 0.86 -6.06 3.52
C ARG A 210 -0.57 -6.26 3.05
N LEU A 211 -0.89 -5.72 1.88
CA LEU A 211 -2.24 -5.82 1.31
C LEU A 211 -2.30 -6.90 0.23
N PRO A 212 -3.30 -7.80 0.27
CA PRO A 212 -3.50 -8.81 -0.77
C PRO A 212 -3.70 -8.17 -2.14
N SER A 213 -3.09 -8.78 -3.17
CA SER A 213 -3.26 -8.34 -4.56
C SER A 213 -4.61 -8.74 -5.13
N ILE A 214 -5.05 -8.05 -6.18
CA ILE A 214 -6.24 -8.43 -6.97
C ILE A 214 -6.15 -9.90 -7.41
N LYS A 215 -4.98 -10.35 -7.85
CA LYS A 215 -4.77 -11.72 -8.33
C LYS A 215 -5.08 -12.76 -7.25
N THR A 216 -4.71 -12.50 -5.99
CA THR A 216 -4.97 -13.40 -4.86
C THR A 216 -6.45 -13.74 -4.72
N TYR A 217 -7.32 -12.72 -4.81
CA TYR A 217 -8.77 -12.92 -4.79
C TYR A 217 -9.28 -13.67 -6.02
N LEU A 218 -8.78 -13.32 -7.21
CA LEU A 218 -9.17 -13.99 -8.45
C LEU A 218 -8.81 -15.47 -8.43
N THR A 219 -7.63 -15.83 -7.93
CA THR A 219 -7.18 -17.22 -7.78
C THR A 219 -8.11 -18.02 -6.87
N TYR A 220 -8.52 -17.46 -5.73
CA TYR A 220 -9.49 -18.12 -4.84
C TYR A 220 -10.86 -18.29 -5.52
N LEU A 221 -11.35 -17.25 -6.19
CA LEU A 221 -12.62 -17.28 -6.91
C LEU A 221 -12.61 -18.28 -8.08
N GLU A 222 -11.49 -18.42 -8.79
CA GLU A 222 -11.27 -19.45 -9.81
C GLU A 222 -11.34 -20.85 -9.21
N ARG A 223 -10.71 -21.05 -8.03
CA ARG A 223 -10.67 -22.35 -7.37
C ARG A 223 -12.05 -22.82 -6.89
N ILE A 224 -12.83 -21.95 -6.28
CA ILE A 224 -14.17 -22.30 -5.78
C ILE A 224 -15.16 -22.52 -6.93
N GLY A 225 -14.93 -21.87 -8.08
CA GLY A 225 -15.78 -21.98 -9.26
C GLY A 225 -17.26 -21.71 -8.94
N HIS A 226 -18.17 -22.35 -9.68
CA HIS A 226 -19.62 -22.18 -9.48
C HIS A 226 -20.22 -23.10 -8.40
N THR A 227 -19.44 -24.02 -7.82
CA THR A 227 -19.97 -25.16 -7.05
C THR A 227 -19.97 -24.94 -5.53
N LYS A 228 -19.24 -23.93 -5.02
CA LYS A 228 -19.08 -23.69 -3.57
C LYS A 228 -19.39 -22.25 -3.18
N LEU A 229 -20.65 -21.83 -3.27
CA LEU A 229 -21.09 -20.51 -2.77
C LEU A 229 -20.83 -20.34 -1.27
N SER A 230 -20.88 -21.41 -0.48
CA SER A 230 -20.50 -21.37 0.94
C SER A 230 -19.04 -20.92 1.14
N SER A 231 -18.14 -21.22 0.20
CA SER A 231 -16.75 -20.75 0.25
C SER A 231 -16.62 -19.29 -0.18
N LEU A 232 -17.60 -18.71 -0.87
CA LEU A 232 -17.62 -17.27 -1.12
C LEU A 232 -17.81 -16.49 0.19
N ASP A 233 -18.60 -17.03 1.13
CA ASP A 233 -18.78 -16.43 2.45
C ASP A 233 -17.43 -16.28 3.17
N ASP A 234 -16.54 -17.28 3.11
CA ASP A 234 -15.19 -17.19 3.70
C ASP A 234 -14.41 -15.95 3.18
N LEU A 235 -14.46 -15.71 1.86
CA LEU A 235 -13.82 -14.54 1.25
C LEU A 235 -14.47 -13.25 1.72
N LEU A 236 -15.79 -13.17 1.71
CA LEU A 236 -16.53 -11.96 2.07
C LEU A 236 -16.38 -11.62 3.55
N GLU A 237 -16.34 -12.63 4.42
CA GLU A 237 -16.08 -12.48 5.85
C GLU A 237 -14.67 -11.96 6.11
N ASN A 238 -13.64 -12.50 5.44
CA ASN A 238 -12.27 -12.00 5.57
C ASN A 238 -12.15 -10.55 5.07
N VAL A 239 -12.75 -10.23 3.93
CA VAL A 239 -12.75 -8.88 3.36
C VAL A 239 -13.50 -7.90 4.29
N ALA A 240 -14.66 -8.31 4.81
CA ALA A 240 -15.44 -7.52 5.78
C ALA A 240 -14.65 -7.26 7.05
N PHE A 241 -14.00 -8.31 7.57
CA PHE A 241 -13.28 -8.29 8.82
C PHE A 241 -12.09 -7.33 8.78
N TYR A 242 -11.29 -7.38 7.71
CA TYR A 242 -10.14 -6.50 7.53
C TYR A 242 -10.48 -5.17 6.83
N ASN A 243 -11.78 -4.91 6.56
CA ASN A 243 -12.26 -3.71 5.87
C ASN A 243 -11.51 -3.43 4.55
N LEU A 244 -11.31 -4.49 3.75
CA LEU A 244 -10.51 -4.42 2.54
C LEU A 244 -11.38 -3.94 1.37
N PRO A 245 -10.95 -2.91 0.62
CA PRO A 245 -11.67 -2.50 -0.58
C PRO A 245 -11.50 -3.54 -1.68
N LEU A 246 -12.60 -4.02 -2.25
CA LEU A 246 -12.56 -4.86 -3.44
C LEU A 246 -12.46 -4.02 -4.71
N HIS A 247 -11.63 -4.47 -5.65
CA HIS A 247 -11.52 -3.87 -6.98
C HIS A 247 -12.66 -4.32 -7.91
N LEU A 248 -13.02 -3.49 -8.89
CA LEU A 248 -14.00 -3.81 -9.94
C LEU A 248 -13.81 -5.19 -10.57
N THR A 249 -12.57 -5.56 -10.88
CA THR A 249 -12.24 -6.88 -11.48
C THR A 249 -12.63 -8.04 -10.57
N VAL A 250 -12.43 -7.90 -9.25
CA VAL A 250 -12.84 -8.93 -8.27
C VAL A 250 -14.36 -9.01 -8.20
N ALA A 251 -15.04 -7.85 -8.17
CA ALA A 251 -16.50 -7.80 -8.19
C ALA A 251 -17.10 -8.46 -9.44
N GLN A 252 -16.54 -8.20 -10.63
CA GLN A 252 -16.94 -8.87 -11.88
C GLN A 252 -16.75 -10.38 -11.81
N LYS A 253 -15.62 -10.85 -11.24
CA LYS A 253 -15.39 -12.29 -11.06
C LYS A 253 -16.39 -12.93 -10.09
N ILE A 254 -16.74 -12.24 -9.00
CA ILE A 254 -17.80 -12.68 -8.07
C ILE A 254 -19.14 -12.79 -8.80
N ILE A 255 -19.48 -11.85 -9.68
CA ILE A 255 -20.71 -11.93 -10.48
C ILE A 255 -20.73 -13.20 -11.33
N ASN A 256 -19.62 -13.48 -12.02
CA ASN A 256 -19.51 -14.67 -12.84
C ASN A 256 -19.66 -15.95 -12.00
N VAL A 257 -18.92 -16.05 -10.88
CA VAL A 257 -18.95 -17.21 -9.98
C VAL A 257 -20.34 -17.48 -9.43
N THR A 258 -21.09 -16.43 -9.07
CA THR A 258 -22.42 -16.54 -8.46
C THR A 258 -23.55 -16.86 -9.45
N ASN A 259 -23.27 -16.92 -10.77
CA ASN A 259 -24.18 -17.37 -11.82
C ASN A 259 -25.64 -16.86 -11.69
N GLY A 260 -25.83 -15.55 -11.68
CA GLY A 260 -27.15 -14.91 -11.62
C GLY A 260 -27.71 -14.70 -10.20
N LYS A 261 -27.07 -15.23 -9.16
CA LYS A 261 -27.44 -14.95 -7.76
C LYS A 261 -26.96 -13.59 -7.25
N SER A 262 -26.08 -12.92 -7.99
CA SER A 262 -25.65 -11.56 -7.69
C SER A 262 -26.18 -10.55 -8.70
N LYS A 263 -26.48 -9.35 -8.21
CA LYS A 263 -26.90 -8.21 -9.02
C LYS A 263 -26.14 -6.96 -8.58
N ILE A 264 -25.73 -6.16 -9.55
CA ILE A 264 -25.24 -4.81 -9.26
C ILE A 264 -26.41 -3.99 -8.72
N THR A 265 -26.20 -3.30 -7.61
CA THR A 265 -27.22 -2.51 -6.93
C THR A 265 -26.67 -1.14 -6.55
N SER A 266 -27.56 -0.30 -6.03
CA SER A 266 -27.19 0.93 -5.32
C SER A 266 -27.82 0.93 -3.94
N ILE A 267 -27.15 1.57 -3.00
CA ILE A 267 -27.62 1.76 -1.64
C ILE A 267 -28.13 3.21 -1.51
N SER A 268 -29.31 3.39 -0.91
CA SER A 268 -29.87 4.71 -0.65
C SER A 268 -29.05 5.48 0.39
N LYS A 269 -29.31 6.78 0.57
CA LYS A 269 -28.62 7.58 1.60
C LYS A 269 -28.88 7.06 3.01
N GLU A 270 -30.00 6.37 3.21
CA GLU A 270 -30.46 5.76 4.45
C GLU A 270 -29.93 4.33 4.66
N GLY A 271 -29.16 3.80 3.70
CA GLY A 271 -28.58 2.46 3.78
C GLY A 271 -29.47 1.35 3.24
N VAL A 272 -30.50 1.64 2.45
CA VAL A 272 -31.42 0.62 1.90
C VAL A 272 -30.94 0.15 0.52
N CYS A 273 -30.84 -1.16 0.33
CA CYS A 273 -30.49 -1.78 -0.94
C CYS A 273 -31.66 -1.75 -1.92
N LYS A 274 -31.48 -1.16 -3.11
CA LYS A 274 -32.54 -1.11 -4.13
C LYS A 274 -32.91 -2.45 -4.78
N ASN A 275 -32.17 -3.52 -4.49
CA ASN A 275 -32.41 -4.84 -5.10
C ASN A 275 -33.18 -5.80 -4.18
N CYS A 276 -32.96 -5.74 -2.87
CA CYS A 276 -33.62 -6.64 -1.91
C CYS A 276 -34.34 -5.89 -0.78
N ASP A 277 -34.34 -4.55 -0.81
CA ASP A 277 -34.95 -3.65 0.18
C ASP A 277 -34.46 -3.81 1.63
N LYS A 278 -33.39 -4.60 1.83
CA LYS A 278 -32.72 -4.75 3.12
C LYS A 278 -31.94 -3.49 3.47
N LYS A 279 -31.92 -3.18 4.76
CA LYS A 279 -31.21 -2.04 5.32
C LYS A 279 -29.87 -2.50 5.88
N LEU A 280 -28.80 -1.86 5.42
CA LEU A 280 -27.47 -2.09 5.96
C LEU A 280 -27.41 -1.73 7.45
N SER A 281 -26.59 -2.47 8.18
CA SER A 281 -26.44 -2.32 9.62
C SER A 281 -25.95 -0.91 9.97
N ARG A 282 -26.61 -0.32 10.97
CA ARG A 282 -26.22 0.95 11.57
C ARG A 282 -25.06 0.70 12.52
N LEU A 283 -24.14 1.65 12.54
CA LEU A 283 -22.82 1.47 13.14
C LEU A 283 -22.71 1.73 14.63
N GLU A 284 -23.80 2.05 15.32
CA GLU A 284 -23.74 2.60 16.68
C GLU A 284 -23.07 1.60 17.61
N LEU A 285 -21.94 2.01 18.19
CA LEU A 285 -21.33 1.25 19.27
C LEU A 285 -22.24 1.37 20.49
N THR A 286 -22.39 0.27 21.21
CA THR A 286 -22.91 0.31 22.57
C THR A 286 -21.90 1.02 23.48
N ALA A 287 -22.36 1.56 24.61
CA ALA A 287 -21.46 2.17 25.59
C ALA A 287 -20.37 1.19 26.08
N SER A 288 -20.72 -0.10 26.24
CA SER A 288 -19.78 -1.14 26.62
C SER A 288 -18.73 -1.41 25.54
N GLU A 289 -19.14 -1.51 24.27
CA GLU A 289 -18.20 -1.68 23.14
C GLU A 289 -17.24 -0.48 23.04
N PHE A 290 -17.74 0.74 23.25
CA PHE A 290 -16.92 1.93 23.22
C PHE A 290 -15.87 1.96 24.34
N GLU A 291 -16.23 1.61 25.57
CA GLU A 291 -15.27 1.57 26.68
C GLU A 291 -14.23 0.46 26.49
N GLN A 292 -14.60 -0.70 25.93
CA GLN A 292 -13.64 -1.76 25.56
C GLN A 292 -12.63 -1.26 24.53
N LEU A 293 -13.12 -0.62 23.46
CA LEU A 293 -12.28 -0.01 22.43
C LEU A 293 -11.33 1.03 23.04
N LYS A 294 -11.87 1.91 23.89
CA LYS A 294 -11.09 2.96 24.56
C LYS A 294 -9.98 2.35 25.41
N ALA A 295 -10.28 1.39 26.27
CA ALA A 295 -9.28 0.71 27.09
C ALA A 295 -8.19 0.06 26.23
N ALA A 296 -8.59 -0.71 25.22
CA ALA A 296 -7.65 -1.39 24.32
C ALA A 296 -6.77 -0.40 23.54
N PHE A 297 -7.33 0.72 23.08
CA PHE A 297 -6.55 1.76 22.39
C PHE A 297 -5.56 2.42 23.36
N PHE A 298 -5.96 2.71 24.59
CA PHE A 298 -5.08 3.36 25.58
C PHE A 298 -3.90 2.47 25.97
N GLU A 299 -4.15 1.19 26.25
CA GLU A 299 -3.09 0.23 26.56
C GLU A 299 -2.10 0.08 25.41
N ASN A 300 -2.58 -0.04 24.17
CA ASN A 300 -1.70 -0.31 23.04
C ASN A 300 -1.02 0.94 22.47
N VAL A 301 -1.60 2.14 22.61
CA VAL A 301 -1.09 3.38 22.00
C VAL A 301 -0.26 4.23 22.96
N ILE A 302 -0.62 4.29 24.25
CA ILE A 302 0.13 5.08 25.24
C ILE A 302 1.16 4.22 25.99
N ILE A 303 0.82 2.97 26.30
CA ILE A 303 1.70 2.07 27.08
C ILE A 303 2.51 1.17 26.13
N GLY A 304 1.92 0.74 25.01
CA GLY A 304 2.62 0.05 23.92
C GLY A 304 3.67 0.97 23.29
N ARG A 305 4.92 0.52 23.26
CA ARG A 305 6.11 1.36 23.17
C ARG A 305 6.26 2.21 21.89
N ASP A 306 5.49 2.01 20.82
CA ASP A 306 5.92 2.44 19.49
C ASP A 306 5.27 3.69 18.86
N VAL A 307 4.09 4.13 19.30
CA VAL A 307 3.28 5.10 18.52
C VAL A 307 3.82 6.53 18.58
N PHE A 308 4.45 6.90 19.70
CA PHE A 308 5.05 8.22 19.92
C PHE A 308 6.58 8.23 19.73
N HIS A 309 7.19 7.21 19.12
CA HIS A 309 8.65 7.20 18.88
C HIS A 309 9.15 8.35 18.00
N LYS A 310 8.26 9.02 17.27
CA LYS A 310 8.56 10.23 16.48
C LYS A 310 8.23 11.55 17.21
N THR A 311 7.89 11.47 18.48
CA THR A 311 7.56 12.59 19.36
C THR A 311 8.65 12.75 20.42
N THR A 312 8.90 13.99 20.86
CA THR A 312 9.86 14.22 21.95
C THR A 312 9.23 13.88 23.31
N PRO A 313 10.02 13.38 24.29
CA PRO A 313 9.50 13.06 25.62
C PRO A 313 8.76 14.22 26.30
N GLU A 314 9.20 15.46 26.07
CA GLU A 314 8.60 16.67 26.63
C GLU A 314 7.22 16.97 26.03
N GLU A 315 7.06 16.75 24.72
CA GLU A 315 5.76 16.88 24.06
C GLU A 315 4.77 15.82 24.58
N LEU A 316 5.22 14.58 24.73
CA LEU A 316 4.38 13.51 25.29
C LEU A 316 3.97 13.83 26.73
N GLN A 317 4.88 14.38 27.55
CA GLN A 317 4.57 14.78 28.92
C GLN A 317 3.56 15.94 28.97
N ARG A 318 3.72 16.97 28.11
CA ARG A 318 2.73 18.06 27.98
C ARG A 318 1.36 17.52 27.60
N PHE A 319 1.32 16.54 26.69
CA PHE A 319 0.07 15.93 26.28
C PHE A 319 -0.59 15.12 27.41
N ARG A 320 0.19 14.35 28.18
CA ARG A 320 -0.33 13.63 29.35
C ARG A 320 -0.97 14.58 30.36
N ILE A 321 -0.26 15.66 30.72
CA ILE A 321 -0.78 16.69 31.64
C ILE A 321 -2.04 17.34 31.07
N PHE A 322 -2.06 17.66 29.77
CA PHE A 322 -3.22 18.23 29.11
C PHE A 322 -4.43 17.30 29.24
N VAL A 323 -4.25 16.02 28.92
CA VAL A 323 -5.28 14.98 28.95
C VAL A 323 -5.85 14.75 30.35
N GLU A 324 -4.99 14.68 31.37
CA GLU A 324 -5.43 14.46 32.76
C GLU A 324 -6.37 15.57 33.25
N ASN A 325 -6.21 16.78 32.70
CA ASN A 325 -6.98 17.96 33.08
C ASN A 325 -8.00 18.39 32.02
N MET A 326 -8.12 17.66 30.90
CA MET A 326 -8.97 18.10 29.80
C MET A 326 -10.44 17.82 30.09
N GLU A 327 -11.27 18.81 29.82
CA GLU A 327 -12.72 18.62 29.75
C GLU A 327 -13.10 17.74 28.54
N LYS A 328 -14.31 17.19 28.56
CA LYS A 328 -14.85 16.48 27.39
C LYS A 328 -15.21 17.49 26.28
N PHE A 329 -14.79 17.20 25.05
CA PHE A 329 -15.09 18.00 23.88
C PHE A 329 -16.13 17.35 22.98
N ASP A 330 -17.05 18.16 22.44
CA ASP A 330 -18.03 17.69 21.47
C ASP A 330 -17.41 17.53 20.07
N VAL A 331 -16.39 18.35 19.77
CA VAL A 331 -15.74 18.41 18.46
C VAL A 331 -14.23 18.52 18.61
N ILE A 332 -13.50 17.72 17.86
CA ILE A 332 -12.05 17.78 17.75
C ILE A 332 -11.70 18.05 16.30
N VAL A 333 -10.98 19.14 16.09
CA VAL A 333 -10.61 19.64 14.78
C VAL A 333 -9.13 19.34 14.54
N ASP A 334 -8.87 18.59 13.48
CA ASP A 334 -7.55 18.46 12.91
C ASP A 334 -7.21 19.76 12.17
N GLY A 335 -6.47 20.63 12.87
CA GLY A 335 -6.13 21.95 12.38
C GLY A 335 -5.43 21.89 11.04
N LEU A 336 -4.46 20.97 10.89
CA LEU A 336 -3.62 20.87 9.70
C LEU A 336 -4.42 20.40 8.48
N ASN A 337 -5.29 19.40 8.65
CA ASN A 337 -6.20 18.96 7.59
C ASN A 337 -7.22 20.04 7.17
N VAL A 338 -7.62 20.91 8.09
CA VAL A 338 -8.41 22.11 7.76
C VAL A 338 -7.57 23.12 6.99
N LEU A 339 -6.32 23.38 7.36
CA LEU A 339 -5.48 24.35 6.63
C LEU A 339 -5.23 23.94 5.18
N TYR A 340 -4.96 22.65 4.96
CA TYR A 340 -4.73 22.12 3.62
C TYR A 340 -6.01 22.00 2.79
N SER A 341 -7.19 22.30 3.35
CA SER A 341 -8.44 22.26 2.61
C SER A 341 -8.49 23.22 1.44
N ALA A 342 -7.76 24.33 1.53
CA ALA A 342 -7.71 25.38 0.51
C ALA A 342 -6.45 25.30 -0.38
N GLY A 343 -5.65 24.24 -0.25
CA GLY A 343 -4.43 24.00 -1.03
C GLY A 343 -3.13 24.22 -0.26
N VAL A 344 -2.04 23.62 -0.73
CA VAL A 344 -0.76 23.44 0.00
C VAL A 344 0.07 24.74 0.12
N LYS A 345 -0.37 25.86 -0.47
CA LYS A 345 0.40 27.13 -0.51
C LYS A 345 -0.45 28.39 -0.31
N GLN A 346 -1.44 28.34 0.59
CA GLN A 346 -2.25 29.52 0.90
C GLN A 346 -1.57 30.43 1.93
N PRO A 347 -1.78 31.77 1.86
CA PRO A 347 -1.32 32.70 2.88
C PRO A 347 -1.88 32.38 4.29
N LEU A 348 -1.12 32.71 5.34
CA LEU A 348 -1.52 32.47 6.74
C LEU A 348 -2.87 33.14 7.12
N HIS A 349 -3.22 34.26 6.49
CA HIS A 349 -4.51 34.91 6.73
C HIS A 349 -5.68 34.06 6.21
N VAL A 350 -5.55 33.41 5.04
CA VAL A 350 -6.58 32.52 4.49
C VAL A 350 -6.73 31.29 5.38
N GLN A 351 -5.60 30.65 5.72
CA GLN A 351 -5.57 29.47 6.61
C GLN A 351 -6.23 29.73 7.97
N SER A 352 -5.87 30.85 8.61
CA SER A 352 -6.46 31.22 9.90
C SER A 352 -7.94 31.59 9.81
N THR A 353 -8.38 32.18 8.69
CA THR A 353 -9.80 32.50 8.46
C THR A 353 -10.63 31.23 8.28
N LEU A 354 -10.14 30.26 7.51
CA LEU A 354 -10.81 28.96 7.33
C LEU A 354 -10.99 28.21 8.65
N LEU A 355 -9.92 28.14 9.45
CA LEU A 355 -9.99 27.51 10.76
C LEU A 355 -10.98 28.24 11.69
N ALA A 356 -10.98 29.58 11.68
CA ALA A 356 -11.94 30.38 12.44
C ALA A 356 -13.39 30.12 11.97
N THR A 357 -13.65 30.00 10.67
CA THR A 357 -14.99 29.65 10.14
C THR A 357 -15.44 28.27 10.61
N VAL A 358 -14.54 27.27 10.57
CA VAL A 358 -14.83 25.90 11.04
C VAL A 358 -15.19 25.91 12.53
N ILE A 359 -14.43 26.62 13.37
CA ILE A 359 -14.72 26.74 14.80
C ILE A 359 -16.05 27.46 15.01
N ALA A 360 -16.26 28.60 14.35
CA ALA A 360 -17.49 29.37 14.44
C ALA A 360 -18.74 28.54 14.09
N HIS A 361 -18.64 27.64 13.11
CA HIS A 361 -19.74 26.73 12.73
C HIS A 361 -20.21 25.86 13.92
N PHE A 362 -19.27 25.32 14.70
CA PHE A 362 -19.58 24.45 15.84
C PHE A 362 -19.89 25.25 17.12
N THR A 363 -19.20 26.37 17.36
CA THR A 363 -19.50 27.26 18.50
C THR A 363 -20.92 27.83 18.40
N LYS A 364 -21.39 28.18 17.18
CA LYS A 364 -22.79 28.59 16.94
C LYS A 364 -23.81 27.51 17.32
N GLN A 365 -23.41 26.23 17.29
CA GLN A 365 -24.21 25.09 17.73
C GLN A 365 -24.02 24.78 19.23
N ARG A 366 -23.36 25.67 19.99
CA ARG A 366 -23.03 25.51 21.42
C ARG A 366 -22.16 24.29 21.72
N LYS A 367 -21.32 23.86 20.77
CA LYS A 367 -20.39 22.74 20.96
C LYS A 367 -19.05 23.21 21.51
N LYS A 368 -18.47 22.43 22.43
CA LYS A 368 -17.09 22.61 22.91
C LYS A 368 -16.11 22.05 21.88
N VAL A 369 -15.15 22.88 21.47
CA VAL A 369 -14.22 22.57 20.38
C VAL A 369 -12.79 22.48 20.90
N LEU A 370 -12.10 21.39 20.56
CA LEU A 370 -10.65 21.24 20.68
C LEU A 370 -10.02 21.33 19.29
N VAL A 371 -8.97 22.12 19.14
CA VAL A 371 -8.16 22.19 17.92
C VAL A 371 -6.80 21.57 18.20
N LEU A 372 -6.47 20.52 17.47
CA LEU A 372 -5.12 19.97 17.42
C LEU A 372 -4.40 20.58 16.24
N GLY A 373 -3.36 21.36 16.53
CA GLY A 373 -2.62 22.13 15.53
C GLY A 373 -1.13 21.88 15.60
N ARG A 374 -0.40 22.61 14.76
CA ARG A 374 1.06 22.61 14.74
C ARG A 374 1.61 23.92 15.28
N ILE A 375 2.77 23.89 15.93
CA ILE A 375 3.37 25.08 16.57
C ILE A 375 3.48 26.29 15.62
N HIS A 376 3.68 26.07 14.31
CA HIS A 376 3.74 27.18 13.34
C HIS A 376 2.44 27.99 13.24
N MET A 377 1.30 27.45 13.70
CA MET A 377 0.01 28.13 13.73
C MET A 377 -0.03 29.30 14.73
N GLU A 378 0.89 29.38 15.69
CA GLU A 378 1.03 30.55 16.59
C GLU A 378 1.34 31.85 15.82
N ARG A 379 1.86 31.73 14.59
CA ARG A 379 2.18 32.87 13.72
C ARG A 379 0.94 33.43 12.99
N PHE A 380 -0.25 32.93 13.29
CA PHE A 380 -1.48 33.42 12.68
C PHE A 380 -1.78 34.88 13.06
N PRO A 381 -2.49 35.63 12.19
CA PRO A 381 -2.88 37.00 12.48
C PRO A 381 -3.61 37.12 13.82
N LYS A 382 -3.21 38.10 14.65
CA LYS A 382 -3.70 38.28 16.02
C LYS A 382 -5.23 38.29 16.12
N ARG A 383 -5.93 38.92 15.16
CA ARG A 383 -7.40 38.99 15.13
C ARG A 383 -8.03 37.60 15.07
N ASN A 384 -7.59 36.77 14.13
CA ASN A 384 -8.12 35.42 13.93
C ASN A 384 -7.69 34.49 15.07
N TRP A 385 -6.42 34.58 15.50
CA TRP A 385 -5.91 33.77 16.60
C TRP A 385 -6.64 34.05 17.92
N SER A 386 -6.92 35.32 18.23
CA SER A 386 -7.69 35.70 19.43
C SER A 386 -9.10 35.12 19.41
N PHE A 387 -9.75 35.09 18.23
CA PHE A 387 -11.05 34.45 18.07
C PHE A 387 -10.97 32.93 18.29
N ILE A 388 -9.98 32.27 17.67
CA ILE A 388 -9.75 30.82 17.79
C ILE A 388 -9.52 30.45 19.26
N ALA A 389 -8.56 31.10 19.93
CA ALA A 389 -8.21 30.81 21.31
C ALA A 389 -9.34 31.12 22.31
N LYS A 390 -10.21 32.08 22.00
CA LYS A 390 -11.37 32.39 22.85
C LYS A 390 -12.52 31.38 22.71
N ASN A 391 -12.69 30.78 21.53
CA ASN A 391 -13.84 29.92 21.22
C ASN A 391 -13.49 28.43 21.12
N SER A 392 -12.22 28.07 21.35
CA SER A 392 -11.74 26.68 21.34
C SER A 392 -10.56 26.52 22.28
N THR A 393 -10.39 25.30 22.78
CA THR A 393 -9.12 24.88 23.39
C THR A 393 -8.17 24.49 22.28
N VAL A 394 -6.92 24.94 22.34
CA VAL A 394 -5.91 24.67 21.30
C VAL A 394 -4.73 23.92 21.91
N PHE A 395 -4.35 22.80 21.30
CA PHE A 395 -3.14 22.06 21.65
C PHE A 395 -2.22 21.97 20.43
N LEU A 396 -0.98 22.45 20.58
CA LEU A 396 -0.02 22.55 19.49
C LEU A 396 1.10 21.50 19.60
N ILE A 397 1.27 20.75 18.52
CA ILE A 397 2.22 19.65 18.35
C ILE A 397 3.41 20.13 17.52
N ASN A 398 4.61 19.61 17.76
CA ASN A 398 5.78 19.91 16.94
C ASN A 398 5.55 19.54 15.47
N ASN A 399 6.22 20.23 14.55
CA ASN A 399 6.03 20.02 13.10
C ASN A 399 6.55 18.66 12.59
N ILE A 400 7.41 17.97 13.36
CA ILE A 400 8.06 16.70 12.96
C ILE A 400 7.25 15.48 13.46
N SER A 401 6.42 15.68 14.47
CA SER A 401 5.70 14.60 15.15
C SER A 401 4.46 14.13 14.37
N GLN A 402 3.98 12.92 14.64
CA GLN A 402 2.72 12.44 14.06
C GLN A 402 1.55 12.96 14.90
N ASP A 403 0.55 13.57 14.26
CA ASP A 403 -0.63 14.20 14.89
C ASP A 403 -1.80 13.22 15.06
N ASP A 404 -1.94 12.23 14.18
CA ASP A 404 -3.03 11.26 14.21
C ASP A 404 -3.23 10.56 15.58
N PRO A 405 -2.18 10.11 16.31
CA PRO A 405 -2.37 9.44 17.59
C PRO A 405 -3.00 10.35 18.65
N TYR A 406 -2.62 11.63 18.68
CA TYR A 406 -3.17 12.63 19.59
C TYR A 406 -4.65 12.89 19.29
N LEU A 407 -4.99 12.98 18.01
CA LEU A 407 -6.35 13.21 17.54
C LEU A 407 -7.29 12.07 17.90
N LEU A 408 -6.87 10.84 17.63
CA LEU A 408 -7.62 9.64 17.97
C LEU A 408 -7.80 9.51 19.49
N TYR A 409 -6.74 9.79 20.26
CA TYR A 409 -6.79 9.74 21.70
C TYR A 409 -7.79 10.73 22.29
N CYS A 410 -7.70 12.01 21.91
CA CYS A 410 -8.62 13.02 22.41
C CYS A 410 -10.06 12.69 22.00
N GLY A 411 -10.26 12.11 20.81
CA GLY A 411 -11.55 11.65 20.31
C GLY A 411 -12.18 10.59 21.23
N LEU A 412 -11.43 9.51 21.48
CA LEU A 412 -11.88 8.41 22.34
C LEU A 412 -12.08 8.86 23.80
N HIS A 413 -11.23 9.76 24.30
CA HIS A 413 -11.37 10.24 25.68
C HIS A 413 -12.59 11.16 25.87
N SER A 414 -12.92 11.97 24.87
CA SER A 414 -14.03 12.92 24.93
C SER A 414 -15.40 12.24 24.89
N GLY A 415 -15.52 11.11 24.19
CA GLY A 415 -16.67 10.21 24.27
C GLY A 415 -17.15 9.67 22.92
N ILE A 416 -18.14 8.78 22.99
CA ILE A 416 -18.68 8.06 21.83
C ILE A 416 -19.30 8.98 20.75
N ASN A 417 -19.88 10.11 21.17
CA ASN A 417 -20.56 11.06 20.28
C ASN A 417 -19.65 12.21 19.81
N THR A 418 -18.35 12.15 20.12
CA THR A 418 -17.41 13.18 19.74
C THR A 418 -17.20 13.21 18.22
N ILE A 419 -17.27 14.40 17.64
CA ILE A 419 -17.03 14.62 16.21
C ILE A 419 -15.54 14.85 15.97
N ILE A 420 -14.97 14.16 14.99
CA ILE A 420 -13.59 14.36 14.55
C ILE A 420 -13.61 14.97 13.15
N VAL A 421 -13.16 16.21 13.02
CA VAL A 421 -13.07 16.91 11.74
C VAL A 421 -11.70 16.65 11.14
N THR A 422 -11.64 15.75 10.17
CA THR A 422 -10.40 15.38 9.47
C THR A 422 -10.73 14.80 8.09
N ARG A 423 -9.78 14.92 7.16
CA ARG A 423 -9.85 14.23 5.86
C ARG A 423 -9.13 12.88 5.88
N ASP A 424 -8.31 12.61 6.89
CA ASP A 424 -7.53 11.39 6.93
C ASP A 424 -8.41 10.17 7.16
N LEU A 425 -8.04 9.07 6.51
CA LEU A 425 -8.66 7.77 6.66
C LEU A 425 -8.14 7.03 7.89
N MET A 426 -6.96 7.42 8.41
CA MET A 426 -6.27 6.91 9.61
C MET A 426 -6.15 5.38 9.64
N ARG A 427 -6.11 4.75 8.46
CA ARG A 427 -6.10 3.28 8.31
C ARG A 427 -4.86 2.62 8.91
N SER A 428 -3.74 3.35 8.98
CA SER A 428 -2.49 2.92 9.61
C SER A 428 -2.62 2.68 11.12
N HIS A 429 -3.66 3.17 11.78
CA HIS A 429 -3.84 3.02 13.23
C HIS A 429 -4.61 1.75 13.61
N LEU A 430 -5.23 1.07 12.64
CA LEU A 430 -5.86 -0.23 12.88
C LEU A 430 -4.87 -1.29 13.38
N TYR A 431 -3.62 -1.19 12.97
CA TYR A 431 -2.56 -2.13 13.35
C TYR A 431 -2.12 -1.97 14.82
N LEU A 432 -2.47 -0.86 15.47
CA LEU A 432 -2.19 -0.63 16.89
C LEU A 432 -3.06 -1.51 17.80
N LEU A 433 -4.21 -1.96 17.29
CA LEU A 433 -5.11 -2.83 18.02
C LEU A 433 -4.75 -4.27 17.70
N LYS A 434 -4.45 -5.09 18.72
CA LYS A 434 -4.05 -6.49 18.52
C LYS A 434 -5.24 -7.38 18.17
N ASP A 435 -6.35 -7.19 18.85
CA ASP A 435 -7.53 -8.04 18.76
C ASP A 435 -8.48 -7.64 17.60
N LYS A 436 -9.06 -8.68 16.99
CA LYS A 436 -10.10 -8.68 15.95
C LYS A 436 -11.28 -7.80 16.33
N GLN A 437 -11.80 -7.96 17.54
CA GLN A 437 -12.98 -7.22 17.98
C GLN A 437 -12.67 -5.72 18.08
N HIS A 438 -11.54 -5.36 18.69
CA HIS A 438 -11.13 -3.95 18.82
C HIS A 438 -10.92 -3.26 17.47
N LYS A 439 -10.29 -3.92 16.49
CA LYS A 439 -10.11 -3.36 15.13
C LYS A 439 -11.45 -3.02 14.48
N LEU A 440 -12.43 -3.92 14.60
CA LEU A 440 -13.78 -3.68 14.07
C LEU A 440 -14.44 -2.50 14.77
N LEU A 441 -14.41 -2.48 16.11
CA LEU A 441 -14.97 -1.38 16.90
C LEU A 441 -14.34 -0.03 16.54
N PHE A 442 -13.02 0.02 16.33
CA PHE A 442 -12.32 1.23 15.91
C PHE A 442 -12.77 1.73 14.53
N CYS A 443 -12.85 0.83 13.54
CA CYS A 443 -13.39 1.16 12.21
C CYS A 443 -14.82 1.73 12.30
N ARG A 444 -15.68 1.11 13.11
CA ARG A 444 -17.06 1.55 13.33
C ARG A 444 -17.09 2.95 13.94
N TRP A 445 -16.35 3.15 15.03
CA TRP A 445 -16.30 4.41 15.76
C TRP A 445 -15.75 5.55 14.91
N LEU A 446 -14.62 5.34 14.22
CA LEU A 446 -14.01 6.37 13.39
C LEU A 446 -14.91 6.76 12.22
N THR A 447 -15.58 5.78 11.60
CA THR A 447 -16.50 6.05 10.49
C THR A 447 -17.68 6.92 10.92
N GLN A 448 -18.18 6.75 12.15
CA GLN A 448 -19.27 7.55 12.70
C GLN A 448 -18.83 8.91 13.25
N SER A 449 -17.64 8.96 13.83
CA SER A 449 -17.14 10.19 14.45
C SER A 449 -16.60 11.18 13.42
N ARG A 450 -16.15 10.69 12.25
CA ARG A 450 -15.46 11.52 11.26
C ARG A 450 -16.40 12.40 10.43
N TYR A 451 -16.12 13.70 10.44
CA TYR A 451 -16.74 14.71 9.60
C TYR A 451 -15.73 15.22 8.58
N HIS A 452 -16.07 15.11 7.30
CA HIS A 452 -15.19 15.56 6.21
C HIS A 452 -15.54 17.00 5.83
N LEU A 453 -14.57 17.91 5.91
CA LEU A 453 -14.74 19.29 5.44
C LEU A 453 -14.69 19.35 3.91
N VAL A 454 -15.85 19.54 3.28
CA VAL A 454 -15.99 19.61 1.82
C VAL A 454 -15.56 20.96 1.30
N HIS A 455 -16.06 22.02 1.93
CA HIS A 455 -15.78 23.39 1.56
C HIS A 455 -15.85 24.28 2.79
N ALA A 456 -14.92 25.20 2.91
CA ALA A 456 -15.01 26.32 3.83
C ALA A 456 -14.62 27.58 3.07
N ASP A 457 -15.41 28.63 3.24
CA ASP A 457 -15.08 29.99 2.85
C ASP A 457 -15.11 30.89 4.10
N GLU A 458 -15.06 32.21 3.91
CA GLU A 458 -15.10 33.17 5.01
C GLU A 458 -16.46 33.21 5.74
N ASN A 459 -17.52 32.63 5.14
CA ASN A 459 -18.90 32.75 5.60
C ASN A 459 -19.48 31.43 6.13
N LYS A 460 -19.06 30.29 5.56
CA LYS A 460 -19.70 28.99 5.78
C LYS A 460 -18.71 27.84 5.63
N ALA A 461 -18.79 26.92 6.59
CA ALA A 461 -18.20 25.59 6.50
C ALA A 461 -19.29 24.56 6.17
N ILE A 462 -19.01 23.72 5.17
CA ILE A 462 -19.88 22.62 4.69
C ILE A 462 -19.16 21.31 4.96
N PHE A 463 -19.82 20.45 5.73
CA PHE A 463 -19.31 19.13 6.10
C PHE A 463 -20.13 18.03 5.43
N LYS A 464 -19.43 17.00 4.95
CA LYS A 464 -20.03 15.72 4.62
C LYS A 464 -20.12 14.91 5.92
N LYS A 465 -21.36 14.65 6.33
CA LYS A 465 -21.68 13.83 7.50
C LYS A 465 -21.37 12.36 7.23
N PRO A 466 -21.07 11.57 8.28
CA PRO A 466 -20.89 10.14 8.18
C PRO A 466 -22.15 9.47 7.59
N LEU A 467 -21.95 8.41 6.81
CA LEU A 467 -23.06 7.61 6.31
C LEU A 467 -23.70 6.82 7.46
N PRO A 468 -25.01 6.55 7.41
CA PRO A 468 -25.68 5.76 8.44
C PRO A 468 -25.37 4.25 8.37
N TYR A 469 -24.38 3.83 7.57
CA TYR A 469 -23.97 2.45 7.33
C TYR A 469 -22.47 2.34 6.98
N MET A 470 -21.86 1.15 7.14
CA MET A 470 -20.48 0.88 6.70
C MET A 470 -20.36 0.60 5.21
N ILE A 471 -19.29 1.10 4.62
CA ILE A 471 -18.83 0.71 3.28
C ILE A 471 -17.86 -0.49 3.41
N THR A 472 -18.36 -1.59 3.96
CA THR A 472 -17.67 -2.89 4.06
C THR A 472 -18.67 -3.99 3.65
N PRO A 473 -18.25 -5.19 3.22
CA PRO A 473 -19.19 -6.27 3.00
C PRO A 473 -20.02 -6.58 4.24
N GLN A 474 -21.34 -6.70 4.07
CA GLN A 474 -22.29 -6.96 5.17
C GLN A 474 -23.25 -8.09 4.77
N LYS A 475 -23.47 -9.04 5.70
CA LYS A 475 -24.44 -10.12 5.56
C LYS A 475 -25.70 -9.81 6.36
N ASP A 476 -26.86 -9.90 5.71
CA ASP A 476 -28.18 -9.82 6.34
C ASP A 476 -29.04 -11.00 5.84
N GLY A 477 -29.23 -12.00 6.72
CA GLY A 477 -29.83 -13.27 6.35
C GLY A 477 -29.03 -13.98 5.26
N SER A 478 -29.68 -14.26 4.11
CA SER A 478 -29.04 -14.86 2.94
C SER A 478 -28.39 -13.84 1.99
N PHE A 479 -28.51 -12.53 2.27
CA PHE A 479 -28.02 -11.49 1.36
C PHE A 479 -26.69 -10.90 1.83
N TRP A 480 -25.69 -10.93 0.95
CA TRP A 480 -24.49 -10.11 1.07
C TRP A 480 -24.64 -8.81 0.29
N HIS A 481 -24.22 -7.72 0.92
CA HIS A 481 -24.04 -6.43 0.30
C HIS A 481 -22.55 -6.10 0.27
N VAL A 482 -21.96 -6.15 -0.91
CA VAL A 482 -20.50 -6.09 -1.08
C VAL A 482 -20.13 -4.82 -1.84
N PRO A 483 -19.49 -3.83 -1.19
CA PRO A 483 -19.00 -2.65 -1.87
C PRO A 483 -17.73 -2.97 -2.67
N TYR A 484 -17.58 -2.33 -3.82
CA TYR A 484 -16.36 -2.40 -4.64
C TYR A 484 -16.04 -1.04 -5.26
N VAL A 485 -14.76 -0.81 -5.50
CA VAL A 485 -14.22 0.44 -6.04
C VAL A 485 -14.13 0.35 -7.56
N VAL A 486 -14.68 1.35 -8.25
CA VAL A 486 -14.67 1.43 -9.72
C VAL A 486 -13.50 2.25 -10.24
N GLU A 487 -13.16 3.34 -9.57
CA GLU A 487 -12.07 4.24 -9.93
C GLU A 487 -11.34 4.73 -8.67
N THR A 488 -10.01 4.71 -8.71
CA THR A 488 -9.15 5.42 -7.77
C THR A 488 -8.38 6.46 -8.57
N THR A 489 -8.85 7.69 -8.60
CA THR A 489 -7.98 8.81 -9.00
C THR A 489 -7.28 9.33 -7.74
N SER A 490 -6.00 9.67 -7.84
CA SER A 490 -5.15 10.07 -6.73
C SER A 490 -5.65 11.30 -5.95
N GLU A 491 -6.68 11.99 -6.46
CA GLU A 491 -7.18 13.27 -5.94
C GLU A 491 -8.67 13.24 -5.54
N LYS A 492 -9.39 12.13 -5.73
CA LYS A 492 -10.83 12.04 -5.39
C LYS A 492 -11.14 10.86 -4.48
N GLU A 493 -12.18 11.01 -3.66
CA GLU A 493 -12.71 9.90 -2.85
C GLU A 493 -13.09 8.72 -3.74
N PRO A 494 -12.81 7.47 -3.33
CA PRO A 494 -13.12 6.29 -4.11
C PRO A 494 -14.63 6.19 -4.37
N VAL A 495 -14.99 5.94 -5.63
CA VAL A 495 -16.38 5.75 -6.03
C VAL A 495 -16.77 4.29 -5.80
N TYR A 496 -17.68 4.08 -4.86
CA TYR A 496 -18.20 2.76 -4.52
C TYR A 496 -19.46 2.42 -5.30
N LYS A 497 -19.46 1.23 -5.89
CA LYS A 497 -20.67 0.52 -6.33
C LYS A 497 -20.88 -0.70 -5.43
N TRP A 498 -22.05 -1.32 -5.53
CA TRP A 498 -22.47 -2.39 -4.63
C TRP A 498 -22.93 -3.62 -5.40
N LEU A 499 -22.60 -4.79 -4.89
CA LEU A 499 -23.23 -6.05 -5.27
C LEU A 499 -24.22 -6.45 -4.18
N CYS A 500 -25.40 -6.92 -4.60
CA CYS A 500 -26.33 -7.66 -3.76
C CYS A 500 -26.25 -9.12 -4.21
N ILE A 501 -25.79 -10.00 -3.33
CA ILE A 501 -25.56 -11.43 -3.60
C ILE A 501 -26.49 -12.23 -2.70
N ASN A 502 -27.33 -13.08 -3.28
CA ASN A 502 -28.09 -14.06 -2.53
C ASN A 502 -27.22 -15.32 -2.39
N SER A 503 -26.62 -15.56 -1.23
CA SER A 503 -25.73 -16.70 -0.97
C SER A 503 -26.54 -18.00 -0.93
#